data_AF-A0A7S1MKZ4-F1
#
_entry.id   AF-A0A7S1MKZ4-F1
#
_cell.length_a   1.000
_cell.length_b   1.000
_cell.length_c   1.000
_cell.angle_alpha   90.00
_cell.angle_beta   90.00
_cell.angle_gamma   90.00
#
_symmetry.space_group_name_H-M   'P 1'
#
loop_
_entity.id
_entity.type
_entity.pdbx_description
1 polymer ?
#
loop_
_entity_poly.entity_id
_entity_poly.type
_entity_poly.pdbx_seq_one_letter_code
_entity_poly.pdbx_strand_id
1 'polypeptide(L)'
;NSFCTLLEPLCYLVMPRPCAVDTTREQSRAEIERDAAALAELVHAARHVVVFTGAGISTSAAIPDFRGPNGVWTCRDAGRAAPECIALEQAIPTPCHRTIQRLVARGDFKYVVSQNVDGLHRRSGVPRDRLSELHGNSFLDVCWGCGADNEHTTQVPSGANGNARCATCLERVPHFCHCTGEACRQCGGPLRDSIIHFGENLPEQALNRAYRHARRADVCVVLGSSLTVSPANEIPKIVADRGGKLIIVNLQPTDLDGRACLRVFARTDEFSELFERRLNALKNSDAAESAAAETASLASTRTVAHAVAPPPRAFALCNT
;
A
#
# COMPACT_ATOMS: atom_id res chain seq x y z
N ASN A 1 21.20 -0.70 -18.82
CA ASN A 1 21.46 0.13 -17.63
C ASN A 1 20.40 -0.18 -16.61
N SER A 2 20.74 -1.06 -15.68
CA SER A 2 19.82 -1.67 -14.72
C SER A 2 19.28 -0.62 -13.74
N PHE A 3 18.05 -0.81 -13.25
CA PHE A 3 17.45 0.00 -12.17
C PHE A 3 18.41 0.25 -10.98
N CYS A 4 19.31 -0.70 -10.70
CA CYS A 4 20.37 -0.56 -9.70
C CYS A 4 21.43 0.49 -10.02
N THR A 5 21.79 0.69 -11.30
CA THR A 5 22.77 1.73 -11.72
C THR A 5 22.17 3.13 -11.68
N LEU A 6 20.84 3.25 -11.75
CA LEU A 6 20.17 4.52 -11.48
C LEU A 6 20.28 4.89 -10.01
N LEU A 7 20.37 3.96 -9.06
CA LEU A 7 20.48 4.25 -7.63
C LEU A 7 21.91 4.54 -7.14
N GLU A 8 22.94 4.20 -7.93
CA GLU A 8 24.35 4.34 -7.52
C GLU A 8 24.87 5.80 -7.43
N PRO A 9 24.60 6.71 -8.40
CA PRO A 9 24.98 8.11 -8.27
C PRO A 9 24.00 8.97 -7.44
N LEU A 10 22.89 8.41 -6.94
CA LEU A 10 21.75 9.16 -6.38
C LEU A 10 21.83 9.52 -4.89
N CYS A 11 22.97 9.30 -4.21
CA CYS A 11 22.97 9.22 -2.74
C CYS A 11 24.26 9.76 -2.12
N TYR A 12 24.39 11.08 -2.06
CA TYR A 12 25.31 11.75 -1.16
C TYR A 12 24.51 12.55 -0.13
N LEU A 13 24.88 12.41 1.16
CA LEU A 13 24.45 13.20 2.32
C LEU A 13 23.24 12.73 3.17
N VAL A 14 23.09 11.43 3.39
CA VAL A 14 22.87 10.87 4.75
C VAL A 14 23.55 9.50 4.75
N MET A 15 24.56 9.28 5.58
CA MET A 15 25.17 7.95 5.70
C MET A 15 24.05 6.97 6.10
N PRO A 16 23.70 5.96 5.28
CA PRO A 16 22.77 4.93 5.71
C PRO A 16 23.34 4.29 6.99
N ARG A 17 22.47 3.96 7.97
CA ARG A 17 22.91 3.05 9.06
C ARG A 17 23.57 1.85 8.37
N PRO A 18 24.78 1.41 8.80
CA PRO A 18 25.45 0.28 8.18
C PRO A 18 24.47 -0.89 8.14
N CYS A 19 24.22 -1.44 6.95
CA CYS A 19 23.39 -2.63 6.81
C CYS A 19 24.06 -3.76 7.60
N ALA A 20 23.48 -4.07 8.76
CA ALA A 20 24.00 -5.06 9.70
C ALA A 20 23.78 -6.50 9.20
N VAL A 21 24.33 -7.45 9.96
CA VAL A 21 24.16 -8.91 9.87
C VAL A 21 22.75 -9.29 9.42
N ASP A 22 22.62 -10.33 8.58
CA ASP A 22 21.31 -10.83 8.15
C ASP A 22 20.43 -11.17 9.36
N THR A 23 19.43 -10.32 9.60
CA THR A 23 18.42 -10.48 10.66
C THR A 23 17.12 -11.07 10.13
N THR A 24 17.14 -11.68 8.94
CA THR A 24 15.96 -12.29 8.34
C THR A 24 15.45 -13.41 9.24
N ARG A 25 14.18 -13.32 9.59
CA ARG A 25 13.46 -14.34 10.34
C ARG A 25 12.20 -14.71 9.56
N GLU A 26 11.84 -15.98 9.63
CA GLU A 26 10.57 -16.49 9.15
C GLU A 26 9.93 -17.37 10.24
N GLN A 27 8.65 -17.15 10.50
CA GLN A 27 7.86 -17.96 11.43
C GLN A 27 7.39 -19.25 10.76
N SER A 28 6.99 -20.23 11.56
CA SER A 28 6.42 -21.47 11.03
C SER A 28 5.10 -21.21 10.29
N ARG A 29 4.78 -22.08 9.33
CA ARG A 29 3.52 -21.98 8.57
C ARG A 29 2.29 -21.89 9.47
N ALA A 30 2.24 -22.65 10.57
CA ALA A 30 1.13 -22.62 11.52
C ALA A 30 0.99 -21.26 12.23
N GLU A 31 2.12 -20.61 12.58
CA GLU A 31 2.10 -19.25 13.13
C GLU A 31 1.64 -18.22 12.09
N ILE A 32 2.12 -18.33 10.84
CA ILE A 32 1.70 -17.45 9.73
C ILE A 32 0.18 -17.57 9.52
N GLU A 33 -0.37 -18.78 9.52
CA GLU A 33 -1.81 -19.01 9.35
C GLU A 33 -2.64 -18.45 10.51
N ARG A 34 -2.16 -18.60 11.75
CA ARG A 34 -2.77 -18.00 12.94
C ARG A 34 -2.76 -16.48 12.87
N ASP A 35 -1.62 -15.89 12.53
CA ASP A 35 -1.46 -14.44 12.49
C ASP A 35 -2.23 -13.81 11.32
N ALA A 36 -2.36 -14.53 10.19
CA ALA A 36 -3.21 -14.15 9.07
C ALA A 36 -4.70 -14.16 9.46
N ALA A 37 -5.15 -15.12 10.27
CA ALA A 37 -6.49 -15.14 10.83
C ALA A 37 -6.71 -13.96 11.79
N ALA A 38 -5.75 -13.67 12.67
CA ALA A 38 -5.82 -12.52 13.57
C ALA A 38 -5.92 -11.18 12.80
N LEU A 39 -5.16 -11.01 11.70
CA LEU A 39 -5.31 -9.84 10.85
C LEU A 39 -6.67 -9.80 10.16
N ALA A 40 -7.20 -10.94 9.72
CA ALA A 40 -8.53 -11.01 9.12
C ALA A 40 -9.62 -10.49 10.06
N GLU A 41 -9.61 -10.90 11.32
CA GLU A 41 -10.53 -10.40 12.36
C GLU A 41 -10.40 -8.88 12.56
N LEU A 42 -9.15 -8.38 12.66
CA LEU A 42 -8.89 -6.95 12.83
C LEU A 42 -9.40 -6.13 11.66
N VAL A 43 -9.15 -6.57 10.42
CA VAL A 43 -9.61 -5.88 9.20
C VAL A 43 -11.11 -5.99 9.05
N HIS A 44 -11.70 -7.14 9.38
CA HIS A 44 -13.13 -7.36 9.31
C HIS A 44 -13.91 -6.42 10.25
N ALA A 45 -13.40 -6.20 11.46
CA ALA A 45 -13.99 -5.27 12.44
C ALA A 45 -13.63 -3.79 12.19
N ALA A 46 -12.65 -3.49 11.34
CA ALA A 46 -12.16 -2.14 11.11
C ALA A 46 -13.07 -1.32 10.22
N ARG A 47 -13.14 -0.01 10.47
CA ARG A 47 -13.89 0.93 9.63
C ARG A 47 -13.00 1.60 8.60
N HIS A 48 -11.73 1.82 8.93
CA HIS A 48 -10.81 2.57 8.09
C HIS A 48 -9.40 1.98 8.13
N VAL A 49 -9.16 1.01 7.24
CA VAL A 49 -7.84 0.38 7.10
C VAL A 49 -6.94 1.18 6.14
N VAL A 50 -5.72 1.46 6.58
CA VAL A 50 -4.63 1.96 5.74
C VAL A 50 -3.60 0.87 5.55
N VAL A 51 -3.15 0.63 4.32
CA VAL A 51 -2.02 -0.24 4.04
C VAL A 51 -0.79 0.62 3.68
N PHE A 52 0.35 0.27 4.26
CA PHE A 52 1.63 0.94 4.04
C PHE A 52 2.62 -0.06 3.44
N THR A 53 3.22 0.25 2.29
CA THR A 53 4.06 -0.71 1.55
C THR A 53 5.46 -0.19 1.28
N GLY A 54 6.45 -1.09 1.38
CA GLY A 54 7.83 -0.84 0.97
C GLY A 54 8.33 -1.87 -0.05
N ALA A 55 9.62 -1.79 -0.38
CA ALA A 55 10.20 -2.56 -1.48
C ALA A 55 10.09 -4.08 -1.32
N GLY A 56 9.91 -4.58 -0.09
CA GLY A 56 9.75 -5.99 0.20
C GLY A 56 8.60 -6.66 -0.57
N ILE A 57 7.51 -5.92 -0.88
CA ILE A 57 6.37 -6.47 -1.62
C ILE A 57 6.66 -6.70 -3.12
N SER A 58 7.77 -6.16 -3.63
CA SER A 58 8.18 -6.24 -5.04
C SER A 58 9.34 -7.22 -5.27
N THR A 59 9.90 -7.81 -4.20
CA THR A 59 11.04 -8.74 -4.29
C THR A 59 10.74 -9.99 -5.12
N SER A 60 9.53 -10.54 -5.04
CA SER A 60 9.09 -11.67 -5.87
C SER A 60 8.79 -11.31 -7.32
N ALA A 61 8.75 -10.03 -7.67
CA ALA A 61 8.74 -9.54 -9.05
C ALA A 61 10.17 -9.30 -9.58
N ALA A 62 11.21 -9.85 -8.94
CA ALA A 62 12.62 -9.66 -9.29
C ALA A 62 13.08 -8.19 -9.29
N ILE A 63 12.45 -7.38 -8.42
CA ILE A 63 12.90 -6.02 -8.08
C ILE A 63 13.54 -6.11 -6.68
N PRO A 64 14.85 -5.87 -6.53
CA PRO A 64 15.51 -5.99 -5.24
C PRO A 64 14.97 -4.97 -4.24
N ASP A 65 14.97 -5.33 -2.97
CA ASP A 65 14.75 -4.37 -1.91
C ASP A 65 16.01 -3.50 -1.69
N PHE A 66 15.93 -2.61 -0.71
CA PHE A 66 17.02 -1.69 -0.41
C PHE A 66 17.95 -2.20 0.71
N ARG A 67 17.42 -2.91 1.72
CA ARG A 67 18.11 -3.16 3.00
C ARG A 67 18.05 -4.62 3.46
N GLY A 68 17.46 -5.53 2.68
CA GLY A 68 17.50 -6.95 2.96
C GLY A 68 18.89 -7.54 2.72
N PRO A 69 19.07 -8.86 2.86
CA PRO A 69 20.38 -9.52 2.78
C PRO A 69 21.11 -9.25 1.46
N ASN A 70 20.35 -9.09 0.37
CA ASN A 70 20.84 -8.74 -0.96
C ASN A 70 20.24 -7.42 -1.46
N GLY A 71 19.84 -6.54 -0.55
CA GLY A 71 19.31 -5.23 -0.90
C GLY A 71 20.38 -4.32 -1.50
N VAL A 72 19.94 -3.33 -2.28
CA VAL A 72 20.84 -2.39 -2.99
C VAL A 72 21.87 -1.75 -2.04
N TRP A 73 21.44 -1.24 -0.88
CA TRP A 73 22.34 -0.62 0.11
C TRP A 73 23.18 -1.66 0.85
N THR A 74 22.63 -2.83 1.13
CA THR A 74 23.38 -3.92 1.77
C THR A 74 24.53 -4.42 0.91
N CYS A 75 24.32 -4.56 -0.41
CA CYS A 75 25.39 -4.91 -1.34
C CYS A 75 26.43 -3.79 -1.43
N ARG A 76 26.00 -2.54 -1.56
CA ARG A 76 26.89 -1.37 -1.63
C ARG A 76 27.78 -1.24 -0.39
N ASP A 77 27.19 -1.26 0.80
CA ASP A 77 27.92 -1.13 2.08
C ASP A 77 28.93 -2.27 2.29
N ALA A 78 28.63 -3.46 1.74
CA ALA A 78 29.51 -4.62 1.78
C ALA A 78 30.52 -4.68 0.63
N GLY A 79 30.55 -3.69 -0.28
CA GLY A 79 31.41 -3.70 -1.46
C GLY A 79 31.08 -4.81 -2.47
N ARG A 80 29.86 -5.35 -2.44
CA ARG A 80 29.37 -6.35 -3.39
C ARG A 80 28.73 -5.69 -4.61
N ALA A 81 28.67 -6.43 -5.71
CA ALA A 81 27.91 -6.01 -6.88
C ALA A 81 26.43 -5.75 -6.52
N ALA A 82 25.85 -4.74 -7.16
CA ALA A 82 24.43 -4.47 -7.00
C ALA A 82 23.60 -5.70 -7.42
N PRO A 83 22.48 -5.99 -6.73
CA PRO A 83 21.64 -7.13 -7.05
C PRO A 83 21.09 -7.01 -8.48
N GLU A 84 20.89 -8.16 -9.12
CA GLU A 84 20.20 -8.20 -10.41
C GLU A 84 18.77 -7.66 -10.26
N CYS A 85 18.35 -6.88 -11.23
CA CYS A 85 17.01 -6.32 -11.30
C CYS A 85 16.53 -6.41 -12.75
N ILE A 86 15.32 -6.89 -12.95
CA ILE A 86 14.68 -6.85 -14.27
C ILE A 86 14.34 -5.40 -14.65
N ALA A 87 14.07 -5.16 -15.94
CA ALA A 87 13.51 -3.89 -16.36
C ALA A 87 12.12 -3.70 -15.73
N LEU A 88 11.82 -2.51 -15.21
CA LEU A 88 10.55 -2.28 -14.49
C LEU A 88 9.33 -2.52 -15.39
N GLU A 89 9.46 -2.24 -16.69
CA GLU A 89 8.44 -2.52 -17.71
C GLU A 89 8.05 -4.00 -17.75
N GLN A 90 9.01 -4.88 -17.50
CA GLN A 90 8.82 -6.34 -17.50
C GLN A 90 8.26 -6.86 -16.18
N ALA A 91 8.40 -6.10 -15.09
CA ALA A 91 7.88 -6.50 -13.80
C ALA A 91 6.35 -6.57 -13.81
N ILE A 92 5.78 -7.59 -13.19
CA ILE A 92 4.33 -7.74 -13.04
C ILE A 92 3.94 -7.61 -11.57
N PRO A 93 2.74 -7.08 -11.25
CA PRO A 93 2.27 -7.00 -9.87
C PRO A 93 2.33 -8.37 -9.18
N THR A 94 2.93 -8.41 -7.99
CA THR A 94 3.05 -9.63 -7.17
C THR A 94 1.69 -10.07 -6.62
N PRO A 95 1.56 -11.31 -6.11
CA PRO A 95 0.39 -11.71 -5.34
C PRO A 95 -0.01 -10.68 -4.27
N CYS A 96 0.94 -10.13 -3.54
CA CYS A 96 0.68 -9.07 -2.55
C CYS A 96 0.03 -7.82 -3.16
N HIS A 97 0.54 -7.31 -4.29
CA HIS A 97 -0.07 -6.18 -5.00
C HIS A 97 -1.50 -6.48 -5.45
N ARG A 98 -1.74 -7.67 -5.99
CA ARG A 98 -3.07 -8.09 -6.45
C ARG A 98 -4.07 -8.22 -5.29
N THR A 99 -3.63 -8.74 -4.15
CA THR A 99 -4.44 -8.81 -2.93
C THR A 99 -4.80 -7.40 -2.44
N ILE A 100 -3.83 -6.49 -2.37
CA ILE A 100 -4.08 -5.09 -1.99
C ILE A 100 -5.10 -4.46 -2.93
N GLN A 101 -4.94 -4.62 -4.25
CA GLN A 101 -5.87 -4.08 -5.23
C GLN A 101 -7.29 -4.61 -5.03
N ARG A 102 -7.47 -5.93 -4.86
CA ARG A 102 -8.79 -6.54 -4.62
C ARG A 102 -9.44 -6.01 -3.34
N LEU A 103 -8.67 -5.81 -2.29
CA LEU A 103 -9.17 -5.29 -1.01
C LEU A 103 -9.52 -3.80 -1.10
N VAL A 104 -8.77 -3.02 -1.86
CA VAL A 104 -9.13 -1.63 -2.16
C VAL A 104 -10.41 -1.56 -2.98
N ALA A 105 -10.54 -2.40 -4.02
CA ALA A 105 -11.74 -2.45 -4.86
C ALA A 105 -13.00 -2.81 -4.07
N ARG A 106 -12.89 -3.74 -3.11
CA ARG A 106 -13.98 -4.13 -2.20
C ARG A 106 -14.24 -3.14 -1.06
N GLY A 107 -13.37 -2.14 -0.90
CA GLY A 107 -13.48 -1.14 0.16
C GLY A 107 -13.01 -1.61 1.53
N ASP A 108 -12.35 -2.77 1.62
CA ASP A 108 -11.72 -3.27 2.85
C ASP A 108 -10.52 -2.41 3.23
N PHE A 109 -9.68 -2.10 2.25
CA PHE A 109 -8.60 -1.12 2.39
C PHE A 109 -9.08 0.23 1.87
N LYS A 110 -9.09 1.24 2.75
CA LYS A 110 -9.54 2.59 2.38
C LYS A 110 -8.47 3.40 1.67
N TYR A 111 -7.19 3.09 1.93
CA TYR A 111 -6.08 3.84 1.37
C TYR A 111 -4.79 3.05 1.33
N VAL A 112 -3.99 3.27 0.29
CA VAL A 112 -2.65 2.73 0.11
C VAL A 112 -1.64 3.87 0.23
N VAL A 113 -0.62 3.68 1.05
CA VAL A 113 0.55 4.55 1.14
C VAL A 113 1.76 3.73 0.75
N SER A 114 2.49 4.15 -0.29
CA SER A 114 3.61 3.41 -0.83
C SER A 114 4.89 4.23 -0.80
N GLN A 115 5.99 3.59 -0.41
CA GLN A 115 7.35 4.09 -0.58
C GLN A 115 7.98 3.66 -1.91
N ASN A 116 7.31 2.78 -2.65
CA ASN A 116 7.86 2.17 -3.86
C ASN A 116 7.71 3.10 -5.06
N VAL A 117 8.74 3.11 -5.89
CA VAL A 117 8.78 3.85 -7.16
C VAL A 117 8.58 2.95 -8.38
N ASP A 118 8.33 1.66 -8.18
CA ASP A 118 8.24 0.63 -9.23
C ASP A 118 6.97 0.71 -10.11
N GLY A 119 5.99 1.51 -9.69
CA GLY A 119 4.71 1.70 -10.38
C GLY A 119 3.76 0.48 -10.33
N LEU A 120 4.09 -0.58 -9.59
CA LEU A 120 3.31 -1.82 -9.58
C LEU A 120 1.93 -1.68 -8.91
N HIS A 121 1.75 -0.72 -8.00
CA HIS A 121 0.42 -0.40 -7.45
C HIS A 121 -0.54 0.19 -8.49
N ARG A 122 -0.07 1.14 -9.32
CA ARG A 122 -0.91 1.68 -10.41
C ARG A 122 -1.20 0.61 -11.45
N ARG A 123 -0.17 -0.14 -11.85
CA ARG A 123 -0.26 -1.22 -12.85
C ARG A 123 -1.08 -2.42 -12.37
N SER A 124 -1.25 -2.61 -11.06
CA SER A 124 -2.19 -3.61 -10.52
C SER A 124 -3.65 -3.16 -10.59
N GLY A 125 -3.90 -1.86 -10.78
CA GLY A 125 -5.23 -1.26 -10.84
C GLY A 125 -5.69 -0.61 -9.54
N VAL A 126 -4.78 -0.27 -8.60
CA VAL A 126 -5.13 0.55 -7.44
C VAL A 126 -5.54 1.95 -7.91
N PRO A 127 -6.75 2.45 -7.56
CA PRO A 127 -7.19 3.79 -7.96
C PRO A 127 -6.25 4.88 -7.42
N ARG A 128 -5.91 5.85 -8.27
CA ARG A 128 -4.98 6.96 -7.93
C ARG A 128 -5.50 7.82 -6.77
N ASP A 129 -6.81 8.01 -6.67
CA ASP A 129 -7.46 8.74 -5.57
C ASP A 129 -7.38 7.99 -4.23
N ARG A 130 -7.02 6.70 -4.24
CA ARG A 130 -6.80 5.85 -3.06
C ARG A 130 -5.33 5.47 -2.83
N LEU A 131 -4.40 6.16 -3.50
CA LEU A 131 -2.97 5.90 -3.44
C LEU A 131 -2.15 7.18 -3.17
N SER A 132 -1.19 7.07 -2.27
CA SER A 132 -0.10 8.04 -2.11
C SER A 132 1.24 7.38 -2.39
N GLU A 133 1.89 7.80 -3.46
CA GLU A 133 3.26 7.41 -3.84
C GLU A 133 4.22 8.44 -3.26
N LEU A 134 4.78 8.14 -2.09
CA LEU A 134 5.53 9.11 -1.31
C LEU A 134 6.91 9.41 -1.87
N HIS A 135 7.49 8.51 -2.66
CA HIS A 135 8.83 8.68 -3.24
C HIS A 135 8.78 8.83 -4.77
N GLY A 136 7.60 9.07 -5.33
CA GLY A 136 7.39 9.13 -6.78
C GLY A 136 7.04 7.80 -7.42
N ASN A 137 7.01 7.80 -8.74
CA ASN A 137 6.75 6.64 -9.58
C ASN A 137 7.58 6.74 -10.85
N SER A 138 8.32 5.68 -11.19
CA SER A 138 9.23 5.63 -12.33
C SER A 138 8.52 5.75 -13.69
N PHE A 139 7.20 5.63 -13.73
CA PHE A 139 6.36 5.76 -14.92
C PHE A 139 5.57 7.07 -14.93
N LEU A 140 5.93 8.04 -14.09
CA LEU A 140 5.19 9.28 -13.90
C LEU A 140 6.12 10.49 -13.98
N ASP A 141 5.75 11.41 -14.87
CA ASP A 141 6.18 12.80 -14.79
C ASP A 141 5.02 13.71 -14.39
N VAL A 142 5.35 14.90 -13.89
CA VAL A 142 4.41 15.90 -13.44
C VAL A 142 4.76 17.23 -14.08
N CYS A 143 3.75 17.93 -14.61
CA CYS A 143 3.93 19.29 -15.08
C CYS A 143 4.10 20.24 -13.89
N TRP A 144 5.22 20.96 -13.83
CA TRP A 144 5.44 21.97 -12.78
C TRP A 144 4.70 23.30 -13.05
N GLY A 145 4.09 23.45 -14.23
CA GLY A 145 3.24 24.60 -14.54
C GLY A 145 1.79 24.44 -14.06
N CYS A 146 1.14 23.32 -14.42
CA CYS A 146 -0.27 23.08 -14.09
C CYS A 146 -0.53 21.96 -13.08
N GLY A 147 0.50 21.20 -12.67
CA GLY A 147 0.37 20.08 -11.73
C GLY A 147 -0.22 18.81 -12.34
N ALA A 148 -0.36 18.72 -13.67
CA ALA A 148 -0.89 17.53 -14.32
C ALA A 148 0.11 16.37 -14.28
N ASP A 149 -0.34 15.24 -13.73
CA ASP A 149 0.32 13.93 -13.81
C ASP A 149 0.23 13.35 -15.23
N ASN A 150 1.34 12.87 -15.78
CA ASN A 150 1.37 12.11 -17.04
C ASN A 150 2.01 10.73 -16.80
N GLU A 151 1.18 9.71 -16.98
CA GLU A 151 1.58 8.32 -16.77
C GLU A 151 2.00 7.68 -18.09
N HIS A 152 3.08 6.92 -18.04
CA HIS A 152 3.75 6.33 -19.20
C HIS A 152 3.76 4.81 -19.12
N THR A 153 3.87 4.16 -20.27
CA THR A 153 4.07 2.70 -20.36
C THR A 153 5.53 2.29 -20.23
N THR A 154 6.45 3.25 -20.37
CA THR A 154 7.90 3.09 -20.23
C THR A 154 8.41 3.97 -19.11
N GLN A 155 9.57 3.61 -18.53
CA GLN A 155 10.18 4.41 -17.49
C GLN A 155 10.45 5.84 -17.98
N VAL A 156 10.06 6.83 -17.17
CA VAL A 156 10.43 8.22 -17.39
C VAL A 156 11.94 8.35 -17.15
N PRO A 157 12.70 8.91 -18.11
CA PRO A 157 14.13 9.12 -17.91
C PRO A 157 14.38 10.04 -16.72
N SER A 158 15.09 9.54 -15.71
CA SER A 158 15.59 10.35 -14.59
C SER A 158 17.06 10.69 -14.82
N GLY A 159 17.39 11.98 -14.81
CA GLY A 159 18.77 12.45 -14.97
C GLY A 159 19.48 12.64 -13.63
N ALA A 160 20.39 11.73 -13.27
CA ALA A 160 21.33 11.98 -12.19
C ALA A 160 22.38 12.99 -12.66
N ASN A 161 22.37 14.21 -12.13
CA ASN A 161 23.41 15.19 -12.39
C ASN A 161 23.86 15.74 -11.05
N GLY A 162 25.02 15.27 -10.56
CA GLY A 162 25.72 15.89 -9.43
C GLY A 162 26.11 17.34 -9.75
N ASN A 163 27.30 17.82 -9.37
CA ASN A 163 27.73 19.20 -9.68
C ASN A 163 27.90 19.52 -11.20
N ALA A 164 27.40 18.66 -12.09
CA ALA A 164 27.42 18.77 -13.53
C ALA A 164 26.22 19.56 -14.08
N ARG A 165 26.37 20.05 -15.30
CA ARG A 165 25.31 20.70 -16.06
C ARG A 165 24.36 19.63 -16.62
N CYS A 166 23.06 19.79 -16.43
CA CYS A 166 22.06 18.89 -17.01
C CYS A 166 22.12 18.93 -18.54
N ALA A 167 22.17 17.78 -19.20
CA ALA A 167 22.20 17.71 -20.66
C ALA A 167 20.91 18.25 -21.33
N THR A 168 19.80 18.25 -20.60
CA THR A 168 18.48 18.61 -21.12
C THR A 168 18.18 20.09 -20.95
N CYS A 169 18.18 20.60 -19.71
CA CYS A 169 17.88 22.03 -19.47
C CYS A 169 19.11 22.92 -19.43
N LEU A 170 20.31 22.35 -19.54
CA LEU A 170 21.58 23.07 -19.45
C LEU A 170 21.77 23.81 -18.11
N GLU A 171 20.96 23.56 -17.08
CA GLU A 171 21.14 24.16 -15.76
C GLU A 171 22.18 23.40 -14.93
N ARG A 172 22.91 24.13 -14.09
CA ARG A 172 23.80 23.51 -13.11
C ARG A 172 22.99 23.21 -11.85
N VAL A 173 22.74 21.94 -11.60
CA VAL A 173 22.06 21.50 -10.38
C VAL A 173 23.10 21.04 -9.36
N PRO A 174 22.93 21.31 -8.06
CA PRO A 174 23.89 20.87 -7.05
C PRO A 174 23.84 19.35 -6.81
N HIS A 175 22.69 18.70 -7.06
CA HIS A 175 22.49 17.28 -6.72
C HIS A 175 21.72 16.47 -7.77
N PHE A 176 20.52 16.91 -8.17
CA PHE A 176 19.65 16.19 -9.09
C PHE A 176 18.87 17.14 -10.00
N CYS A 177 18.51 16.68 -11.19
CA CYS A 177 17.68 17.44 -12.12
C CYS A 177 16.53 16.57 -12.63
N HIS A 178 15.30 16.98 -12.31
CA HIS A 178 14.12 16.24 -12.78
C HIS A 178 13.75 16.50 -14.25
N CYS A 179 14.62 17.08 -15.07
CA CYS A 179 14.26 17.45 -16.43
C CYS A 179 14.07 16.23 -17.33
N THR A 180 12.83 16.03 -17.80
CA THR A 180 12.52 15.03 -18.83
C THR A 180 12.86 15.53 -20.24
N GLY A 181 12.80 16.84 -20.47
CA GLY A 181 12.92 17.45 -21.80
C GLY A 181 11.59 17.60 -22.53
N GLU A 182 10.51 17.10 -21.93
CA GLU A 182 9.18 17.09 -22.51
C GLU A 182 8.33 18.28 -22.03
N ALA A 183 7.38 18.68 -22.86
CA ALA A 183 6.42 19.75 -22.57
C ALA A 183 5.02 19.19 -22.31
N CYS A 184 4.32 19.79 -21.35
CA CYS A 184 2.98 19.39 -20.99
C CYS A 184 2.01 19.66 -22.13
N ARG A 185 1.24 18.64 -22.52
CA ARG A 185 0.22 18.75 -23.57
C ARG A 185 -0.93 19.69 -23.23
N GLN A 186 -1.13 20.01 -21.95
CA GLN A 186 -2.23 20.87 -21.48
C GLN A 186 -1.86 22.36 -21.45
N CYS A 187 -0.65 22.71 -20.99
CA CYS A 187 -0.25 24.09 -20.76
C CYS A 187 1.09 24.50 -21.38
N GLY A 188 1.81 23.57 -22.03
CA GLY A 188 3.16 23.79 -22.57
C GLY A 188 4.27 23.89 -21.52
N GLY A 189 3.95 23.83 -20.23
CA GLY A 189 4.93 23.89 -19.13
C GLY A 189 5.83 22.64 -19.07
N PRO A 190 6.99 22.73 -18.38
CA PRO A 190 7.96 21.63 -18.34
C PRO A 190 7.43 20.42 -17.58
N LEU A 191 7.65 19.23 -18.13
CA LEU A 191 7.42 17.95 -17.45
C LEU A 191 8.67 17.54 -16.67
N ARG A 192 8.45 17.08 -15.45
CA ARG A 192 9.52 16.67 -14.53
C ARG A 192 9.24 15.29 -13.99
N ASP A 193 10.24 14.41 -13.94
CA ASP A 193 10.03 13.11 -13.32
C ASP A 193 9.60 13.26 -11.85
N SER A 194 8.89 12.27 -11.34
CA SER A 194 8.32 12.32 -9.99
C SER A 194 9.21 11.69 -8.91
N ILE A 195 10.37 11.13 -9.28
CA ILE A 195 11.22 10.39 -8.35
C ILE A 195 11.79 11.34 -7.30
N ILE A 196 11.66 10.96 -6.03
CA ILE A 196 12.22 11.73 -4.93
C ILE A 196 13.62 11.23 -4.59
N HIS A 197 14.58 12.14 -4.58
CA HIS A 197 15.95 11.87 -4.20
C HIS A 197 16.23 12.20 -2.73
N PHE A 198 17.36 11.72 -2.22
CA PHE A 198 17.77 12.04 -0.84
C PHE A 198 18.01 13.53 -0.67
N GLY A 199 17.46 14.08 0.41
CA GLY A 199 17.51 15.51 0.71
C GLY A 199 16.36 16.33 0.11
N GLU A 200 15.55 15.74 -0.76
CA GLU A 200 14.34 16.39 -1.28
C GLU A 200 13.14 16.19 -0.37
N ASN A 201 12.20 17.13 -0.44
CA ASN A 201 10.93 17.02 0.28
C ASN A 201 10.02 16.01 -0.43
N LEU A 202 9.29 15.23 0.36
CA LEU A 202 8.23 14.37 -0.19
C LEU A 202 7.13 15.24 -0.85
N PRO A 203 6.41 14.72 -1.87
CA PRO A 203 5.34 15.43 -2.54
C PRO A 203 4.23 15.78 -1.56
N GLU A 204 4.09 17.08 -1.27
CA GLU A 204 3.26 17.60 -0.19
C GLU A 204 1.81 17.10 -0.29
N GLN A 205 1.22 17.10 -1.48
CA GLN A 205 -0.15 16.63 -1.68
C GLN A 205 -0.31 15.16 -1.31
N ALA A 206 0.60 14.28 -1.77
CA ALA A 206 0.54 12.86 -1.46
C ALA A 206 0.78 12.59 0.03
N LEU A 207 1.73 13.32 0.64
CA LEU A 207 2.03 13.23 2.06
C LEU A 207 0.84 13.70 2.92
N ASN A 208 0.22 14.83 2.58
CA ASN A 208 -0.96 15.36 3.27
C ASN A 208 -2.15 14.41 3.17
N ARG A 209 -2.38 13.78 2.00
CA ARG A 209 -3.39 12.72 1.87
C ARG A 209 -3.06 11.53 2.77
N ALA A 210 -1.81 11.07 2.76
CA ALA A 210 -1.38 9.95 3.61
C ALA A 210 -1.62 10.26 5.10
N TYR A 211 -1.23 11.45 5.58
CA TYR A 211 -1.50 11.88 6.96
C TYR A 211 -3.00 11.94 7.27
N ARG A 212 -3.83 12.45 6.36
CA ARG A 212 -5.28 12.50 6.53
C ARG A 212 -5.88 11.11 6.71
N HIS A 213 -5.44 10.13 5.91
CA HIS A 213 -5.90 8.76 6.04
C HIS A 213 -5.36 8.09 7.32
N ALA A 214 -4.09 8.34 7.68
CA ALA A 214 -3.50 7.85 8.93
C ALA A 214 -4.29 8.34 10.16
N ARG A 215 -4.67 9.62 10.21
CA ARG A 215 -5.42 10.19 11.34
C ARG A 215 -6.82 9.59 11.53
N ARG A 216 -7.40 9.04 10.45
CA ARG A 216 -8.73 8.40 10.44
C ARG A 216 -8.67 6.90 10.67
N ALA A 217 -7.50 6.28 10.47
CA ALA A 217 -7.36 4.84 10.49
C ALA A 217 -7.49 4.27 11.89
N ASP A 218 -8.24 3.17 12.00
CA ASP A 218 -8.29 2.32 13.19
C ASP A 218 -7.36 1.10 13.04
N VAL A 219 -6.95 0.77 11.80
CA VAL A 219 -5.96 -0.26 11.50
C VAL A 219 -4.95 0.24 10.46
N CYS A 220 -3.66 0.01 10.72
CA CYS A 220 -2.58 0.17 9.76
C CYS A 220 -1.85 -1.16 9.53
N VAL A 221 -1.77 -1.59 8.28
CA VAL A 221 -1.04 -2.81 7.90
C VAL A 221 0.22 -2.41 7.13
N VAL A 222 1.40 -2.64 7.71
CA VAL A 222 2.69 -2.45 7.04
C VAL A 222 3.09 -3.75 6.37
N LEU A 223 3.42 -3.68 5.07
CA LEU A 223 3.88 -4.82 4.27
C LEU A 223 5.24 -4.50 3.63
N GLY A 224 6.26 -5.27 3.97
CA GLY A 224 7.56 -5.24 3.27
C GLY A 224 8.32 -3.92 3.39
N SER A 225 8.25 -3.24 4.54
CA SER A 225 9.04 -2.03 4.82
C SER A 225 9.81 -2.15 6.13
N SER A 226 11.04 -1.65 6.15
CA SER A 226 11.86 -1.50 7.36
C SER A 226 11.46 -0.31 8.24
N LEU A 227 10.61 0.59 7.72
CA LEU A 227 10.14 1.79 8.43
C LEU A 227 11.26 2.75 8.89
N THR A 228 12.36 2.79 8.15
CA THR A 228 13.56 3.59 8.48
C THR A 228 13.58 5.01 7.89
N VAL A 229 12.69 5.30 6.94
CA VAL A 229 12.70 6.58 6.19
C VAL A 229 11.59 7.49 6.69
N SER A 230 11.96 8.59 7.34
CA SER A 230 11.07 9.70 7.69
C SER A 230 10.99 10.72 6.54
N PRO A 231 9.84 11.40 6.34
CA PRO A 231 8.61 11.32 7.14
C PRO A 231 7.65 10.19 6.76
N ALA A 232 7.99 9.33 5.79
CA ALA A 232 7.11 8.25 5.36
C ALA A 232 6.72 7.27 6.49
N ASN A 233 7.68 6.90 7.36
CA ASN A 233 7.45 6.02 8.50
C ASN A 233 6.56 6.63 9.60
N GLU A 234 6.27 7.94 9.55
CA GLU A 234 5.35 8.58 10.49
C GLU A 234 3.91 8.16 10.24
N ILE A 235 3.55 7.74 9.03
CA ILE A 235 2.20 7.29 8.69
C ILE A 235 1.73 6.13 9.59
N PRO A 236 2.43 4.97 9.65
CA PRO A 236 2.06 3.91 10.60
C PRO A 236 2.23 4.34 12.06
N LYS A 237 3.22 5.18 12.38
CA LYS A 237 3.44 5.69 13.74
C LYS A 237 2.22 6.49 14.24
N ILE A 238 1.66 7.36 13.41
CA ILE A 238 0.48 8.18 13.73
C ILE A 238 -0.73 7.32 14.04
N VAL A 239 -0.94 6.23 13.30
CA VAL A 239 -2.06 5.30 13.58
C VAL A 239 -1.88 4.67 14.96
N ALA A 240 -0.68 4.16 15.26
CA ALA A 240 -0.37 3.56 16.56
C ALA A 240 -0.48 4.56 17.72
N ASP A 241 0.07 5.76 17.59
CA ASP A 241 0.03 6.82 18.62
C ASP A 241 -1.39 7.25 18.97
N ARG A 242 -2.32 7.12 18.03
CA ARG A 242 -3.74 7.48 18.21
C ARG A 242 -4.58 6.33 18.77
N GLY A 243 -3.96 5.21 19.12
CA GLY A 243 -4.62 4.01 19.64
C GLY A 243 -5.16 3.06 18.57
N GLY A 244 -4.88 3.31 17.29
CA GLY A 244 -5.16 2.37 16.21
C GLY A 244 -4.25 1.14 16.28
N LYS A 245 -4.69 0.04 15.65
CA LYS A 245 -3.95 -1.22 15.60
C LYS A 245 -2.90 -1.17 14.49
N LEU A 246 -1.63 -1.32 14.87
CA LEU A 246 -0.52 -1.42 13.92
C LEU A 246 -0.12 -2.88 13.75
N ILE A 247 -0.14 -3.36 12.51
CA ILE A 247 0.32 -4.69 12.11
C ILE A 247 1.52 -4.53 11.20
N ILE A 248 2.58 -5.30 11.44
CA ILE A 248 3.81 -5.24 10.65
C ILE A 248 4.15 -6.63 10.12
N VAL A 249 4.16 -6.77 8.80
CA VAL A 249 4.58 -7.98 8.08
C VAL A 249 5.87 -7.67 7.35
N ASN A 250 6.98 -8.13 7.91
CA ASN A 250 8.31 -7.93 7.34
C ASN A 250 9.27 -9.04 7.80
N LEU A 251 10.18 -9.47 6.93
CA LEU A 251 11.16 -10.52 7.25
C LEU A 251 12.23 -10.04 8.24
N GLN A 252 12.65 -8.77 8.15
CA GLN A 252 13.60 -8.17 9.08
C GLN A 252 12.89 -7.32 10.15
N PRO A 253 13.49 -7.12 11.34
CA PRO A 253 12.99 -6.18 12.34
C PRO A 253 12.77 -4.77 11.79
N THR A 254 11.87 -4.02 12.42
CA THR A 254 11.56 -2.62 12.04
C THR A 254 11.67 -1.69 13.24
N ASP A 255 11.93 -0.40 12.98
CA ASP A 255 12.03 0.63 14.03
C ASP A 255 10.71 0.80 14.82
N LEU A 256 9.57 0.30 14.33
CA LEU A 256 8.25 0.39 14.97
C LEU A 256 7.72 -0.93 15.52
N ASP A 257 8.53 -2.00 15.59
CA ASP A 257 8.09 -3.32 16.09
C ASP A 257 7.46 -3.24 17.49
N GLY A 258 8.03 -2.43 18.40
CA GLY A 258 7.50 -2.23 19.75
C GLY A 258 6.14 -1.51 19.84
N ARG A 259 5.64 -0.98 18.72
CA ARG A 259 4.32 -0.32 18.61
C ARG A 259 3.28 -1.20 17.92
N ALA A 260 3.70 -2.30 17.30
CA ALA A 260 2.80 -3.20 16.60
C ALA A 260 2.04 -4.07 17.61
N CYS A 261 0.72 -4.18 17.43
CA CYS A 261 -0.08 -5.16 18.17
C CYS A 261 0.05 -6.56 17.56
N LEU A 262 0.48 -6.66 16.30
CA LEU A 262 0.79 -7.91 15.63
C LEU A 262 2.05 -7.74 14.76
N ARG A 263 3.07 -8.55 15.02
CA ARG A 263 4.33 -8.56 14.28
C ARG A 263 4.53 -9.93 13.63
N VAL A 264 4.55 -9.97 12.30
CA VAL A 264 4.61 -11.21 11.51
C VAL A 264 5.87 -11.27 10.67
N PHE A 265 6.70 -12.26 10.91
CA PHE A 265 7.92 -12.53 10.15
C PHE A 265 7.59 -13.53 9.04
N ALA A 266 7.12 -13.02 7.90
CA ALA A 266 6.68 -13.84 6.77
C ALA A 266 6.90 -13.12 5.45
N ARG A 267 6.97 -13.90 4.36
CA ARG A 267 6.92 -13.37 3.00
C ARG A 267 5.55 -12.76 2.73
N THR A 268 5.54 -11.56 2.15
CA THR A 268 4.30 -10.78 1.98
C THR A 268 3.31 -11.42 1.02
N ASP A 269 3.77 -12.15 0.00
CA ASP A 269 2.89 -12.87 -0.93
C ASP A 269 2.08 -13.95 -0.21
N GLU A 270 2.77 -14.90 0.43
CA GLU A 270 2.14 -15.99 1.18
C GLU A 270 1.18 -15.47 2.25
N PHE A 271 1.66 -14.51 3.05
CA PHE A 271 0.85 -13.95 4.13
C PHE A 271 -0.39 -13.24 3.59
N SER A 272 -0.27 -12.44 2.53
CA SER A 272 -1.40 -11.69 1.97
C SER A 272 -2.49 -12.61 1.40
N GLU A 273 -2.11 -13.71 0.73
CA GLU A 273 -3.07 -14.68 0.21
C GLU A 273 -3.78 -15.45 1.32
N LEU A 274 -3.05 -15.84 2.37
CA LEU A 274 -3.63 -16.48 3.55
C LEU A 274 -4.62 -15.56 4.26
N PHE A 275 -4.21 -14.31 4.48
CA PHE A 275 -5.07 -13.29 5.09
C PHE A 275 -6.33 -13.05 4.26
N GLU A 276 -6.22 -12.88 2.93
CA GLU A 276 -7.38 -12.67 2.07
C GLU A 276 -8.35 -13.86 2.11
N ARG A 277 -7.84 -15.10 2.12
CA ARG A 277 -8.67 -16.30 2.29
C ARG A 277 -9.43 -16.29 3.62
N ARG A 278 -8.76 -15.94 4.72
CA ARG A 278 -9.38 -15.86 6.05
C ARG A 278 -10.44 -14.76 6.12
N LEU A 279 -10.14 -13.57 5.59
CA LEU A 279 -11.10 -12.46 5.55
C LEU A 279 -12.35 -12.80 4.73
N ASN A 280 -12.18 -13.49 3.59
CA ASN A 280 -13.31 -13.96 2.78
C ASN A 280 -14.17 -14.98 3.53
N ALA A 281 -13.55 -15.89 4.29
CA ALA A 281 -14.29 -16.86 5.08
C ALA A 281 -15.17 -16.20 6.14
N LEU A 282 -14.64 -15.18 6.85
CA LEU A 282 -15.41 -14.41 7.84
C LEU A 282 -16.62 -13.72 7.20
N LYS A 283 -16.40 -12.98 6.11
CA LYS A 283 -17.47 -12.28 5.40
C LYS A 283 -18.55 -13.21 4.84
N ASN A 284 -18.16 -14.40 4.37
CA ASN A 284 -19.10 -15.38 3.86
C ASN A 284 -19.94 -16.00 4.99
N SER A 285 -19.35 -16.18 6.18
CA SER A 285 -20.08 -16.64 7.37
C SER A 285 -21.16 -15.64 7.76
N ASP A 286 -20.82 -14.36 7.87
CA ASP A 286 -21.76 -13.28 8.20
C ASP A 286 -22.90 -13.16 7.19
N ALA A 287 -22.60 -13.31 5.90
CA ALA A 287 -23.59 -13.25 4.83
C ALA A 287 -24.57 -14.44 4.94
N ALA A 288 -24.07 -15.64 5.24
CA ALA A 288 -24.89 -16.82 5.44
C ALA A 288 -25.78 -16.69 6.69
N GLU A 289 -25.23 -16.19 7.80
CA GLU A 289 -25.98 -15.94 9.04
C GLU A 289 -27.06 -14.87 8.84
N SER A 290 -26.74 -13.78 8.14
CA SER A 290 -27.69 -12.70 7.82
C SER A 290 -28.84 -13.20 6.94
N ALA A 291 -28.53 -13.99 5.90
CA ALA A 291 -29.54 -14.60 5.04
C ALA A 291 -30.45 -15.58 5.79
N ALA A 292 -29.87 -16.37 6.71
CA ALA A 292 -30.64 -17.27 7.57
C ALA A 292 -31.57 -16.51 8.53
N ALA A 293 -31.08 -15.42 9.14
CA ALA A 293 -31.87 -14.57 10.03
C ALA A 293 -33.02 -13.88 9.30
N GLU A 294 -32.77 -13.37 8.08
CA GLU A 294 -33.80 -12.74 7.24
C GLU A 294 -34.88 -13.76 6.84
N THR A 295 -34.48 -14.96 6.44
CA THR A 295 -35.41 -16.06 6.12
C THR A 295 -36.26 -16.46 7.33
N ALA A 296 -35.67 -16.53 8.52
CA ALA A 296 -36.40 -16.84 9.76
C ALA A 296 -37.39 -15.71 10.15
N SER A 297 -37.00 -14.45 9.96
CA SER A 297 -37.88 -13.29 10.17
C SER A 297 -39.09 -13.31 9.23
N LEU A 298 -38.85 -13.53 7.93
CA LEU A 298 -39.89 -13.67 6.90
C LEU A 298 -40.87 -14.81 7.20
N ALA A 299 -40.35 -15.96 7.65
CA ALA A 299 -41.17 -17.10 8.09
C ALA A 299 -42.03 -16.75 9.31
N SER A 300 -41.50 -16.00 10.29
CA SER A 300 -42.23 -15.57 11.49
C SER A 300 -43.34 -14.55 11.16
N THR A 301 -43.11 -13.62 10.23
CA THR A 301 -44.16 -12.68 9.77
C THR A 301 -45.31 -13.35 9.02
N ARG A 302 -45.07 -14.48 8.35
CA ARG A 302 -46.14 -15.23 7.64
C ARG A 302 -47.07 -15.98 8.61
N THR A 303 -46.61 -16.36 9.79
CA THR A 303 -47.44 -17.09 10.78
C THR A 303 -48.44 -16.20 11.52
N VAL A 304 -48.30 -14.86 11.47
CA VAL A 304 -49.18 -13.91 12.17
C VAL A 304 -50.39 -13.48 11.30
N ALA A 305 -50.39 -13.79 10.00
CA ALA A 305 -51.40 -13.32 9.06
C ALA A 305 -52.50 -14.36 8.74
N HIS A 306 -53.18 -14.93 9.74
CA HIS A 306 -54.42 -15.72 9.54
C HIS A 306 -55.38 -15.73 10.74
N ALA A 307 -55.50 -14.62 11.49
CA ALA A 307 -56.64 -14.43 12.38
C ALA A 307 -57.80 -13.79 11.59
N VAL A 308 -58.61 -14.61 10.91
CA VAL A 308 -59.87 -14.15 10.30
C VAL A 308 -60.84 -13.80 11.43
N ALA A 309 -61.24 -12.53 11.50
CA ALA A 309 -62.23 -12.09 12.48
C ALA A 309 -63.55 -12.86 12.31
N PRO A 310 -64.20 -13.31 13.41
CA PRO A 310 -65.47 -14.00 13.32
C PRO A 310 -66.54 -13.08 12.71
N PRO A 311 -67.48 -13.61 11.90
CA PRO A 311 -68.49 -12.80 11.24
C PRO A 311 -69.42 -12.13 12.26
N PRO A 312 -69.97 -10.94 11.95
CA PRO A 312 -70.86 -10.22 12.85
C PRO A 312 -72.15 -11.01 13.10
N ARG A 313 -72.60 -11.03 14.36
CA ARG A 313 -73.88 -11.63 14.76
C ARG A 313 -75.04 -10.88 14.10
N ALA A 314 -75.95 -11.62 13.49
CA ALA A 314 -77.18 -11.09 12.91
C ALA A 314 -78.04 -10.42 13.99
N PHE A 315 -78.42 -9.16 13.77
CA PHE A 315 -79.42 -8.46 14.56
C PHE A 315 -80.79 -9.08 14.30
N ALA A 316 -81.43 -9.60 15.35
CA ALA A 316 -82.83 -9.95 15.32
C ALA A 316 -83.66 -8.65 15.30
N LEU A 317 -84.38 -8.42 14.20
CA LEU A 317 -85.42 -7.41 14.12
C LEU A 317 -86.59 -7.85 15.02
N CYS A 318 -86.82 -7.09 16.10
CA CYS A 318 -88.05 -7.15 16.88
C CYS A 318 -89.11 -6.30 16.16
N ASN A 319 -90.24 -6.91 15.83
CA ASN A 319 -91.45 -6.23 15.39
C ASN A 319 -92.08 -5.47 16.56
N THR A 320 -92.30 -4.17 16.39
CA THR A 320 -93.51 -3.40 16.78
C THR A 320 -93.52 -2.10 16.01
#